data_AF-A0A9Q1UYR6-F1
#
_entry.id   AF-A0A9Q1UYR6-F1
#
_cell.length_a   1.000
_cell.length_b   1.000
_cell.length_c   1.000
_cell.angle_alpha   90.00
_cell.angle_beta   90.00
_cell.angle_gamma   90.00
#
_symmetry.space_group_name_H-M   'P 1'
#
loop_
_entity.id
_entity.type
_entity.pdbx_description
1 polymer ?
#
loop_
_entity_poly.entity_id
_entity_poly.type
_entity_poly.pdbx_seq_one_letter_code
_entity_poly.pdbx_strand_id
1 'polypeptide(L)'
;MKELQTQLEALEKDKEDVYNREQNTRAGYVYVISNIGSFGENVYKIGMTRRLEPTDRVKELSGTSVPFSFDIHAMIFSEDAPKLESKLHEVFRNNEVNKINHRKEFFKVSLEEIEKIVKEEFDKPVEFTKLAQAEEYRQSLVLENTLTI
;
A
#
# COMPACT_ATOMS: atom_id res chain seq x y z
N MET A 1 -6.77 27.56 18.87
CA MET A 1 -6.03 28.32 17.84
C MET A 1 -5.06 27.44 17.05
N LYS A 2 -4.18 26.64 17.68
CA LYS A 2 -3.31 25.68 16.96
C LYS A 2 -4.05 24.66 16.09
N GLU A 3 -5.14 24.10 16.60
CA GLU A 3 -5.91 23.05 15.92
C GLU A 3 -6.58 23.54 14.62
N LEU A 4 -7.09 24.78 14.63
CA LEU A 4 -7.65 25.43 13.44
C LEU A 4 -6.57 25.77 12.42
N GLN A 5 -5.36 26.13 12.86
CA GLN A 5 -4.21 26.35 11.97
C GLN A 5 -3.75 25.05 11.31
N THR A 6 -3.65 23.95 12.08
CA THR A 6 -3.30 22.64 11.54
C THR A 6 -4.34 22.13 10.54
N GLN A 7 -5.63 22.37 10.81
CA GLN A 7 -6.70 22.05 9.86
C GLN A 7 -6.62 22.89 8.58
N LEU A 8 -6.30 24.19 8.68
CA LEU A 8 -6.09 25.07 7.53
C LEU A 8 -4.89 24.62 6.69
N GLU A 9 -3.76 24.30 7.31
CA GLU A 9 -2.55 23.79 6.64
C GLU A 9 -2.81 22.45 5.93
N ALA A 10 -3.56 21.53 6.57
CA ALA A 10 -3.96 20.27 5.95
C ALA A 10 -4.87 20.50 4.72
N LEU A 11 -5.86 21.40 4.84
CA LEU A 11 -6.76 21.77 3.74
C LEU A 11 -6.04 22.45 2.58
N GLU A 12 -5.06 23.32 2.87
CA GLU A 12 -4.24 23.96 1.83
C GLU A 12 -3.36 22.95 1.10
N LYS A 13 -2.74 22.02 1.85
CA LYS A 13 -1.94 20.94 1.28
C LYS A 13 -2.79 19.98 0.43
N ASP A 14 -3.98 19.61 0.91
CA ASP A 14 -4.91 18.78 0.15
C ASP A 14 -5.32 19.48 -1.16
N LYS A 15 -5.62 20.79 -1.09
CA LYS A 15 -5.98 21.57 -2.27
C LYS A 15 -4.82 21.67 -3.28
N GLU A 16 -3.60 21.86 -2.80
CA GLU A 16 -2.39 21.91 -3.62
C GLU A 16 -2.10 20.55 -4.25
N ASP A 17 -2.24 19.46 -3.48
CA ASP A 17 -2.07 18.09 -3.96
C ASP A 17 -3.12 17.74 -5.03
N VAL A 18 -4.38 18.15 -4.84
CA VAL A 18 -5.45 17.99 -5.84
C VAL A 18 -5.12 18.78 -7.11
N TYR A 19 -4.73 20.04 -6.98
CA TYR A 19 -4.37 20.89 -8.12
C TYR A 19 -3.17 20.32 -8.91
N ASN A 20 -2.15 19.85 -8.20
CA ASN A 20 -0.98 19.21 -8.79
C ASN A 20 -1.33 17.89 -9.50
N ARG A 21 -2.28 17.10 -8.98
CA ARG A 21 -2.77 15.87 -9.64
C ARG A 21 -3.57 16.16 -10.90
N GLU A 22 -4.36 17.24 -10.93
CA GLU A 22 -5.12 17.61 -12.13
C GLU A 22 -4.22 18.05 -13.27
N GLN A 23 -3.09 18.70 -12.98
CA GLN A 23 -2.14 19.14 -14.00
C GLN A 23 -1.06 18.11 -14.37
N ASN A 24 -0.62 17.28 -13.41
CA ASN A 24 0.39 16.26 -13.63
C ASN A 24 -0.24 14.85 -13.77
N THR A 25 -0.34 14.38 -15.01
CA THR A 25 -0.91 13.05 -15.34
C THR A 25 -0.18 11.85 -14.71
N ARG A 26 1.06 12.06 -14.22
CA ARG A 26 1.92 11.03 -13.60
C ARG A 26 1.89 11.06 -12.08
N ALA A 27 1.34 12.10 -11.46
CA ALA A 27 1.24 12.20 -10.01
C ALA A 27 0.22 11.20 -9.45
N GLY A 28 0.50 10.62 -8.30
CA GLY A 28 -0.37 9.65 -7.64
C GLY A 28 0.26 9.03 -6.40
N TYR A 29 -0.37 7.97 -5.91
CA TYR A 29 0.11 7.20 -4.77
C TYR A 29 0.62 5.83 -5.21
N VAL A 30 1.79 5.44 -4.72
CA VAL A 30 2.23 4.04 -4.69
C VAL A 30 1.82 3.46 -3.33
N TYR A 31 1.09 2.36 -3.33
CA TYR A 31 0.65 1.68 -2.12
C TYR A 31 1.41 0.37 -1.93
N VAL A 32 1.64 0.02 -0.67
CA VAL A 32 2.14 -1.29 -0.24
C VAL A 32 1.08 -1.90 0.66
N ILE A 33 0.52 -3.04 0.25
CA ILE A 33 -0.57 -3.70 0.97
C ILE A 33 -0.28 -5.20 1.14
N SER A 34 -0.80 -5.80 2.20
CA SER A 34 -0.67 -7.24 2.44
C SER A 34 -2.01 -7.87 2.80
N ASN A 35 -2.11 -9.19 2.66
CA ASN A 35 -3.26 -9.95 3.11
C ASN A 35 -2.75 -11.31 3.59
N ILE A 36 -2.42 -11.35 4.88
CA ILE A 36 -1.79 -12.51 5.52
C ILE A 36 -2.70 -13.74 5.41
N GLY A 37 -4.00 -13.57 5.60
CA GLY A 37 -4.94 -14.70 5.55
C GLY A 37 -5.07 -15.34 4.16
N SER A 38 -4.78 -14.60 3.08
CA SER A 38 -4.86 -15.11 1.70
C SER A 38 -3.51 -15.55 1.14
N PHE A 39 -2.43 -14.84 1.47
CA PHE A 39 -1.13 -15.01 0.82
C PHE A 39 0.01 -15.38 1.78
N GLY A 40 -0.23 -15.37 3.09
CA GLY A 40 0.79 -15.60 4.12
C GLY A 40 1.62 -14.36 4.46
N GLU A 41 2.56 -14.55 5.38
CA GLU A 41 3.46 -13.48 5.84
C GLU A 41 4.50 -13.10 4.77
N ASN A 42 4.98 -11.86 4.84
CA ASN A 42 6.00 -11.30 3.94
C ASN A 42 5.62 -11.40 2.45
N VAL A 43 4.31 -11.34 2.15
CA VAL A 43 3.79 -11.22 0.78
C VAL A 43 3.07 -9.89 0.65
N TYR A 44 3.63 -9.02 -0.18
CA TYR A 44 3.13 -7.66 -0.38
C TYR A 44 2.72 -7.46 -1.83
N LYS A 45 1.60 -6.75 -2.03
CA LYS A 45 1.26 -6.16 -3.31
C LYS A 45 1.76 -4.73 -3.33
N ILE A 46 2.49 -4.39 -4.40
CA ILE A 46 2.94 -3.03 -4.69
C ILE A 46 2.25 -2.58 -5.96
N GLY A 47 1.55 -1.47 -5.91
CA GLY A 47 0.88 -0.90 -7.08
C GLY A 47 0.65 0.59 -6.90
N MET A 48 0.04 1.22 -7.91
CA MET A 48 -0.24 2.66 -7.86
C MET A 48 -1.71 3.00 -8.12
N THR A 49 -2.09 4.19 -7.68
CA THR A 49 -3.41 4.78 -7.93
C THR A 49 -3.27 6.29 -8.08
N ARG A 50 -4.08 6.87 -8.97
CA ARG A 50 -4.17 8.32 -9.17
C ARG A 50 -5.47 8.90 -8.62
N ARG A 51 -6.23 8.09 -7.87
CA ARG A 51 -7.47 8.53 -7.25
C ARG A 51 -7.20 9.58 -6.19
N LEU A 52 -8.20 10.45 -5.99
CA LEU A 52 -8.20 11.42 -4.90
C LEU A 52 -8.06 10.69 -3.55
N GLU A 53 -8.92 9.69 -3.35
CA GLU A 53 -8.91 8.77 -2.21
C GLU A 53 -8.19 7.46 -2.59
N PRO A 54 -6.92 7.26 -2.21
CA PRO A 54 -6.17 6.05 -2.57
C PRO A 54 -6.69 4.80 -1.84
N THR A 55 -7.30 4.97 -0.66
CA THR A 55 -7.85 3.89 0.16
C THR A 55 -9.02 3.17 -0.52
N ASP A 56 -9.82 3.87 -1.33
CA ASP A 56 -10.92 3.26 -2.07
C ASP A 56 -10.43 2.25 -3.12
N ARG A 57 -9.24 2.48 -3.71
CA ARG A 57 -8.64 1.49 -4.60
C ARG A 57 -8.30 0.20 -3.84
N VAL A 58 -7.80 0.31 -2.61
CA VAL A 58 -7.48 -0.86 -1.77
C VAL A 58 -8.76 -1.61 -1.38
N LYS A 59 -9.84 -0.90 -1.06
CA LYS A 59 -11.15 -1.52 -0.77
C LYS A 59 -11.69 -2.32 -1.96
N GLU A 60 -11.59 -1.79 -3.19
CA GLU A 60 -11.99 -2.53 -4.39
C GLU A 60 -11.18 -3.81 -4.59
N LEU A 61 -9.87 -3.76 -4.35
CA LEU A 61 -8.99 -4.92 -4.44
C LEU A 61 -9.33 -5.96 -3.36
N SER A 62 -9.78 -5.49 -2.19
CA SER A 62 -10.21 -6.31 -1.04
C SER A 62 -11.60 -6.93 -1.20
N GLY A 63 -12.33 -6.62 -2.28
CA GLY A 63 -13.67 -7.13 -2.51
C GLY A 63 -13.70 -8.64 -2.80
N THR A 64 -14.41 -9.06 -3.83
CA THR A 64 -14.67 -10.49 -4.11
C THR A 64 -13.46 -11.32 -4.54
N SER A 65 -12.27 -10.72 -4.64
CA SER A 65 -11.07 -11.39 -5.15
C SER A 65 -10.27 -12.15 -4.08
N VAL A 66 -10.49 -11.86 -2.80
CA VAL A 66 -9.75 -12.43 -1.67
C VAL A 66 -10.68 -12.64 -0.46
N PRO A 67 -10.42 -13.64 0.40
CA PRO A 67 -11.26 -13.94 1.57
C PRO A 67 -11.20 -12.92 2.70
N PHE A 68 -10.14 -12.11 2.78
CA PHE A 68 -9.95 -11.10 3.84
C PHE A 68 -9.59 -9.75 3.24
N SER A 69 -9.81 -8.67 3.99
CA SER A 69 -9.40 -7.33 3.54
C SER A 69 -7.87 -7.16 3.50
N PHE A 70 -7.38 -6.27 2.64
CA PHE A 70 -5.96 -5.89 2.63
C PHE A 70 -5.61 -4.92 3.77
N ASP A 71 -4.50 -5.20 4.45
CA ASP A 71 -3.85 -4.27 5.36
C ASP A 71 -2.97 -3.28 4.57
N ILE A 72 -3.05 -1.99 4.91
CA ILE A 72 -2.22 -0.95 4.29
C ILE A 72 -0.96 -0.74 5.10
N HIS A 73 0.19 -0.92 4.46
CA HIS A 73 1.50 -0.69 5.06
C HIS A 73 2.11 0.65 4.71
N ALA A 74 1.86 1.17 3.50
CA ALA A 74 2.33 2.49 3.09
C ALA A 74 1.44 3.10 2.00
N MET A 75 1.35 4.43 2.00
CA MET A 75 0.73 5.24 0.94
C MET A 75 1.69 6.37 0.57
N ILE A 76 2.45 6.16 -0.51
CA ILE A 76 3.55 7.03 -0.90
C ILE A 76 3.09 7.96 -2.02
N PHE A 77 2.89 9.23 -1.70
CA PHE A 77 2.64 10.22 -2.74
C PHE A 77 3.90 10.47 -3.57
N SER A 78 3.79 10.40 -4.90
CA SER A 78 4.87 10.71 -5.83
C SER A 78 4.34 11.56 -6.98
N GLU A 79 5.15 12.53 -7.42
CA GLU A 79 4.90 13.33 -8.63
C GLU A 79 5.05 12.50 -9.91
N ASP A 80 5.74 11.34 -9.82
CA ASP A 80 5.81 10.32 -10.87
C ASP A 80 5.62 8.93 -10.23
N ALA A 81 4.37 8.60 -9.91
CA ALA A 81 4.01 7.33 -9.31
C ALA A 81 4.35 6.12 -10.21
N PRO A 82 4.13 6.16 -11.55
CA PRO A 82 4.55 5.08 -12.44
C PRO A 82 6.05 4.80 -12.38
N LYS A 83 6.90 5.83 -12.32
CA LYS A 83 8.35 5.64 -12.24
C LYS A 83 8.76 4.94 -10.95
N LEU A 84 8.22 5.38 -9.81
CA LEU A 84 8.53 4.78 -8.50
C LEU A 84 8.04 3.32 -8.44
N GLU A 85 6.83 3.05 -8.91
CA GLU A 85 6.26 1.71 -8.92
C GLU A 85 7.07 0.75 -9.82
N SER A 86 7.39 1.17 -11.04
CA SER A 86 8.19 0.36 -11.97
C SER A 86 9.58 0.07 -11.43
N LYS A 87 10.19 1.02 -10.70
CA LYS A 87 11.49 0.82 -10.04
C LYS A 87 11.40 -0.24 -8.95
N LEU A 88 10.38 -0.18 -8.09
CA LEU A 88 10.15 -1.19 -7.05
C LEU A 88 9.91 -2.57 -7.68
N HIS A 89 9.13 -2.65 -8.75
CA HIS A 89 8.89 -3.90 -9.47
C HIS A 89 10.16 -4.48 -10.10
N GLU A 90 11.03 -3.63 -10.65
CA GLU A 90 12.32 -4.06 -11.20
C GLU A 90 13.23 -4.64 -10.09
N VAL A 91 13.37 -3.92 -8.98
CA VAL A 91 14.19 -4.33 -7.83
C VAL A 91 13.70 -5.67 -7.27
N PHE A 92 12.38 -5.85 -7.17
CA PHE A 92 11.77 -7.07 -6.59
C PHE A 92 11.34 -8.11 -7.62
N ARG A 93 11.75 -8.00 -8.90
CA ARG A 93 11.35 -8.94 -9.96
C ARG A 93 11.66 -10.40 -9.61
N ASN A 94 12.84 -10.64 -9.03
CA ASN A 94 13.23 -11.99 -8.59
C ASN A 94 12.43 -12.51 -7.39
N ASN A 95 11.65 -11.66 -6.73
CA ASN A 95 10.81 -11.99 -5.58
C ASN A 95 9.31 -12.08 -5.92
N GLU A 96 8.92 -11.87 -7.19
CA GLU A 96 7.52 -12.02 -7.62
C GLU A 96 6.96 -13.40 -7.22
N VAL A 97 5.76 -13.44 -6.68
CA VAL A 97 5.07 -14.70 -6.33
C VAL A 97 4.66 -15.43 -7.62
N ASN A 98 4.18 -14.70 -8.62
CA ASN A 98 3.83 -15.26 -9.93
C ASN A 98 4.94 -14.99 -10.95
N LYS A 99 5.75 -16.01 -11.23
CA LYS A 99 6.89 -15.93 -12.17
C LYS A 99 6.50 -15.90 -13.65
N ILE A 100 5.23 -16.13 -13.98
CA ILE A 100 4.76 -16.25 -15.37
C ILE A 100 3.95 -15.02 -15.78
N ASN A 101 3.10 -14.52 -14.89
CA ASN A 101 2.24 -13.36 -15.15
C ASN A 101 2.66 -12.18 -14.27
N HIS A 102 3.61 -11.39 -14.78
CA HIS A 102 4.16 -10.21 -14.11
C HIS A 102 3.13 -9.11 -13.80
N ARG A 103 1.93 -9.18 -14.40
CA ARG A 103 0.81 -8.28 -14.02
C ARG A 103 0.21 -8.62 -12.66
N LYS A 104 0.60 -9.75 -12.07
CA LYS A 104 0.26 -10.13 -10.70
C LYS A 104 1.40 -9.66 -9.79
N GLU A 105 1.36 -8.37 -9.49
CA GLU A 105 2.39 -7.58 -8.79
C GLU A 105 2.44 -7.89 -7.28
N PHE A 106 2.57 -9.18 -6.93
CA PHE A 106 2.77 -9.66 -5.57
C PHE A 106 4.22 -10.13 -5.41
N PHE A 107 4.85 -9.75 -4.32
CA PHE A 107 6.27 -9.98 -4.07
C PHE A 107 6.46 -10.60 -2.69
N LYS A 108 7.32 -11.62 -2.61
CA LYS A 108 7.74 -12.26 -1.36
C LYS A 108 9.03 -11.60 -0.85
N VAL A 109 8.88 -10.59 0.00
CA VAL A 109 9.94 -9.69 0.50
C VAL A 109 9.58 -9.21 1.91
N SER A 110 10.56 -8.73 2.67
CA SER A 110 10.28 -8.11 3.97
C SER A 110 9.81 -6.66 3.79
N LEU A 111 9.03 -6.13 4.75
CA LEU A 111 8.60 -4.73 4.70
C LEU A 111 9.79 -3.78 4.85
N GLU A 112 10.80 -4.17 5.63
CA GLU A 112 12.04 -3.42 5.83
C GLU A 112 12.82 -3.26 4.52
N GLU A 113 12.83 -4.30 3.67
CA GLU A 113 13.45 -4.21 2.34
C GLU A 113 12.73 -3.19 1.46
N ILE A 114 11.38 -3.20 1.47
CA ILE A 114 10.59 -2.20 0.74
C ILE A 114 10.86 -0.80 1.28
N GLU A 115 10.81 -0.62 2.61
CA GLU A 115 11.05 0.64 3.30
C GLU A 115 12.44 1.21 2.96
N LYS A 116 13.46 0.35 2.92
CA LYS A 116 14.83 0.73 2.56
C LYS A 116 14.89 1.29 1.13
N ILE A 117 14.36 0.56 0.14
CA ILE A 117 14.41 0.99 -1.26
C ILE A 117 13.61 2.27 -1.47
N VAL A 118 12.45 2.40 -0.81
CA VAL A 118 11.65 3.63 -0.89
C VAL A 118 12.42 4.83 -0.32
N LYS A 119 13.13 4.67 0.80
CA LYS A 119 13.94 5.76 1.39
C LYS A 119 15.18 6.10 0.56
N GLU A 120 15.76 5.14 -0.16
CA GLU A 120 16.89 5.38 -1.05
C GLU A 120 16.48 6.14 -2.32
N GLU A 121 15.26 5.89 -2.82
CA GLU A 121 14.75 6.48 -4.07
C GLU A 121 13.86 7.72 -3.85
N PHE A 122 13.40 7.98 -2.63
CA PHE A 122 12.44 9.02 -2.32
C PHE A 122 12.86 9.87 -1.12
N ASP A 123 13.17 11.14 -1.37
CA ASP A 123 13.68 12.08 -0.35
C ASP A 123 12.62 12.53 0.67
N LYS A 124 11.33 12.32 0.39
CA LYS A 124 10.25 12.74 1.30
C LYS A 124 10.03 11.65 2.36
N PRO A 125 9.77 12.03 3.63
CA PRO A 125 9.47 11.07 4.67
C PRO A 125 8.20 10.27 4.33
N VAL A 126 8.30 8.95 4.41
CA VAL A 126 7.20 8.00 4.20
C VAL A 126 6.93 7.28 5.52
N GLU A 127 5.66 7.23 5.92
CA GLU A 127 5.20 6.46 7.06
C GLU A 127 4.91 5.02 6.65
N PHE A 128 5.46 4.07 7.42
CA PHE A 128 5.25 2.64 7.24
C PHE A 128 4.56 2.04 8.47
N THR A 129 3.38 1.48 8.27
CA THR A 129 2.67 0.67 9.28
C THR A 129 3.24 -0.73 9.26
N LYS A 130 4.04 -1.09 10.27
CA LYS A 130 4.73 -2.39 10.33
C LYS A 130 3.80 -3.56 10.64
N LEU A 131 2.76 -3.30 11.41
CA LEU A 131 1.84 -4.34 11.87
C LEU A 131 0.65 -4.43 10.92
N ALA A 132 0.50 -5.59 10.27
CA ALA A 132 -0.76 -5.98 9.65
C ALA A 132 -1.77 -6.30 10.76
N GLN A 133 -2.98 -5.74 10.70
CA GLN A 133 -4.01 -6.03 11.70
C GLN A 133 -4.62 -7.40 11.45
N ALA A 134 -4.87 -7.76 10.18
CA ALA A 134 -5.42 -9.06 9.77
C ALA A 134 -6.57 -9.53 10.69
N GLU A 135 -7.48 -8.61 11.04
CA GLU A 135 -8.44 -8.80 12.14
C GLU A 135 -9.35 -10.02 11.91
N GLU A 136 -10.03 -10.05 10.77
CA GLU A 136 -10.95 -11.14 10.39
C GLU A 136 -10.23 -12.50 10.32
N TYR A 137 -8.98 -12.52 9.82
CA TYR A 137 -8.17 -13.74 9.76
C TYR A 137 -7.82 -14.25 11.15
N ARG A 138 -7.34 -13.37 12.04
CA ARG A 138 -7.02 -13.73 13.42
C ARG A 138 -8.24 -14.19 14.20
N GLN A 139 -9.39 -13.52 14.02
CA GLN A 139 -10.66 -13.96 14.61
C GLN A 139 -11.07 -15.35 14.12
N SER A 140 -10.89 -15.63 12.83
CA SER A 140 -11.19 -16.95 12.24
C SER A 140 -10.35 -18.07 12.88
N LEU A 141 -9.04 -17.83 13.07
CA LEU A 141 -8.14 -18.79 13.73
C LEU A 141 -8.52 -19.03 15.20
N VAL A 142 -8.96 -18.00 15.93
CA VAL A 142 -9.41 -18.14 17.32
C VAL A 142 -10.66 -19.03 17.39
N LEU A 143 -11.62 -18.83 16.49
CA LEU A 143 -12.83 -19.63 16.42
C LEU A 143 -12.54 -21.09 16.08
N GLU A 144 -11.66 -21.35 15.12
CA GLU A 144 -11.22 -22.72 14.76
C GLU A 144 -10.59 -23.44 15.96
N ASN A 145 -9.68 -22.78 16.67
CA ASN A 145 -9.04 -23.35 17.85
C ASN A 145 -10.02 -23.60 19.01
N THR A 146 -11.05 -22.77 19.15
CA THR A 146 -12.07 -22.94 20.20
C THR A 146 -13.01 -24.11 19.91
N LEU A 147 -13.25 -24.43 18.63
CA LEU A 147 -14.10 -25.55 18.20
C LEU A 147 -13.40 -26.91 18.23
N THR A 148 -12.08 -26.94 18.46
CA THR A 148 -11.25 -28.15 18.45
C THR A 148 -11.01 -28.72 19.87
N ILE A 149 -11.70 -28.17 20.89
CA ILE A 149 -11.66 -28.60 22.30
C ILE A 149 -12.97 -29.30 22.66
#